data_AF-A0A2K8X7X9-F1
#
_entry.id   AF-A0A2K8X7X9-F1
#
_cell.length_a   1.000
_cell.length_b   1.000
_cell.length_c   1.000
_cell.angle_alpha   90.00
_cell.angle_beta   90.00
_cell.angle_gamma   90.00
#
_symmetry.space_group_name_H-M   'P 1'
#
loop_
_entity.id
_entity.type
_entity.pdbx_description
1 polymer ?
#
loop_
_entity_poly.entity_id
_entity_poly.type
_entity_poly.pdbx_seq_one_letter_code
_entity_poly.pdbx_strand_id
1 'polypeptide(L)'
;MRAITNEATACLHRKLIIYQVLPNNWSILLLRQSKNGSLPLLTLFNQSNHFRVVLIGFGGTLKEERKDYFEPQKLFSIIDRMPMIKAGLRRKK
;
A
#
# COMPACT_ATOMS: atom_id res chain seq x y z
N MET A 1 -5.26 -6.74 -9.01
CA MET A 1 -5.20 -5.95 -7.75
C MET A 1 -6.58 -5.51 -7.21
N ARG A 2 -7.69 -6.18 -7.57
CA ARG A 2 -9.04 -5.86 -7.05
C ARG A 2 -9.29 -6.37 -5.61
N ALA A 3 -8.48 -7.31 -5.14
CA ALA A 3 -8.70 -7.96 -3.85
C ALA A 3 -8.57 -7.01 -2.64
N ILE A 4 -7.56 -6.13 -2.62
CA ILE A 4 -7.36 -5.18 -1.51
C ILE A 4 -8.42 -4.07 -1.54
N THR A 5 -8.83 -3.62 -2.73
CA THR A 5 -9.87 -2.59 -2.87
C THR A 5 -11.26 -3.05 -2.46
N ASN A 6 -11.52 -4.36 -2.46
CA ASN A 6 -12.77 -4.92 -1.93
C ASN A 6 -12.86 -4.76 -0.40
N GLU A 7 -11.74 -4.50 0.28
CA GLU A 7 -11.67 -4.22 1.71
C GLU A 7 -11.43 -2.73 2.01
N ALA A 8 -12.12 -1.84 1.27
CA ALA A 8 -11.95 -0.39 1.36
C ALA A 8 -12.08 0.16 2.80
N THR A 9 -13.06 -0.31 3.56
CA THR A 9 -13.26 0.06 4.97
C THR A 9 -12.06 -0.38 5.83
N ALA A 10 -11.57 -1.61 5.64
CA ALA A 10 -10.40 -2.11 6.37
C ALA A 10 -9.13 -1.31 6.07
N CYS A 11 -8.99 -0.84 4.81
CA CYS A 11 -7.90 0.02 4.39
C CYS A 11 -7.99 1.42 5.03
N LEU A 12 -9.18 2.03 5.04
CA LEU A 12 -9.42 3.34 5.67
C LEU A 12 -9.13 3.31 7.17
N HIS A 13 -9.57 2.27 7.88
CA HIS A 13 -9.29 2.11 9.32
C HIS A 13 -7.79 2.06 9.62
N ARG A 14 -7.00 1.49 8.71
CA ARG A 14 -5.54 1.38 8.81
C ARG A 14 -4.79 2.55 8.17
N LYS A 15 -5.53 3.56 7.69
CA LYS A 15 -5.00 4.74 6.99
C LYS A 15 -4.08 4.37 5.81
N LEU A 16 -4.44 3.30 5.09
CA LEU A 16 -3.66 2.84 3.94
C LEU A 16 -3.92 3.72 2.72
N ILE A 17 -2.84 4.05 2.02
CA ILE A 17 -2.87 4.67 0.70
C ILE A 17 -2.23 3.67 -0.26
N ILE A 18 -2.96 3.30 -1.30
CA ILE A 18 -2.53 2.27 -2.26
C ILE A 18 -2.19 2.96 -3.58
N TYR A 19 -0.91 2.92 -3.93
CA TYR A 19 -0.43 3.33 -5.23
C TYR A 19 -0.33 2.11 -6.14
N GLN A 20 -0.96 2.19 -7.30
CA GLN A 20 -0.65 1.31 -8.40
C GLN A 20 0.31 2.04 -9.34
N VAL A 21 1.49 1.47 -9.53
CA VAL A 21 2.52 2.02 -10.41
C VAL A 21 2.67 1.09 -11.61
N LEU A 22 2.58 1.66 -12.81
CA LEU A 22 2.86 1.03 -14.10
C LEU A 22 3.96 1.84 -14.79
N PRO A 23 4.63 1.30 -15.83
CA PRO A 23 5.80 1.95 -16.43
C PRO A 23 5.60 3.43 -16.79
N ASN A 24 4.42 3.80 -17.32
CA ASN A 24 4.16 5.15 -17.81
C ASN A 24 3.08 5.91 -17.03
N ASN A 25 2.47 5.29 -16.03
CA ASN A 25 1.37 5.90 -15.29
C ASN A 25 1.25 5.36 -13.87
N TRP A 26 0.48 6.05 -13.04
CA TRP A 26 0.16 5.57 -11.70
C TRP A 26 -1.23 6.04 -11.29
N SER A 27 -1.81 5.33 -10.33
CA SER A 27 -3.11 5.67 -9.78
C SER A 27 -3.17 5.43 -8.28
N ILE A 28 -4.07 6.12 -7.60
CA ILE A 28 -4.39 5.87 -6.20
C ILE A 28 -5.71 5.10 -6.16
N LEU A 29 -5.63 3.81 -5.84
CA LEU A 29 -6.74 2.87 -5.97
C LEU A 29 -7.95 3.22 -5.09
N LEU A 30 -7.73 3.80 -3.90
CA LEU A 30 -8.82 4.17 -2.98
C LEU A 30 -9.48 5.51 -3.32
N LEU A 31 -8.82 6.38 -4.09
CA LEU A 31 -9.37 7.68 -4.49
C LEU A 31 -10.00 7.64 -5.88
N ARG A 32 -9.88 6.52 -6.62
CA ARG A 32 -10.22 6.39 -8.05
C ARG A 32 -9.69 7.54 -8.91
N GLN A 33 -8.60 8.17 -8.48
CA GLN A 33 -7.93 9.24 -9.20
C GLN A 33 -6.73 8.64 -9.95
N SER A 34 -6.79 8.75 -11.27
CA SER A 34 -5.64 8.49 -12.14
C SER A 34 -4.84 9.78 -12.27
N LYS A 35 -3.50 9.70 -12.17
CA LYS A 35 -2.63 10.85 -12.44
C LYS A 35 -1.60 10.46 -13.48
N ASN A 36 -1.41 11.37 -14.44
CA ASN A 36 -0.35 11.27 -15.43
C ASN A 36 0.86 12.07 -14.93
N GLY A 37 2.07 11.55 -15.13
CA GLY A 37 3.32 12.20 -14.73
C GLY A 37 4.16 11.37 -13.77
N SER A 38 5.39 11.80 -13.51
CA SER A 38 6.34 11.11 -12.65
C SER A 38 6.02 11.34 -11.17
N LEU A 39 5.80 10.26 -10.41
CA LEU A 39 6.06 10.28 -8.97
C LEU A 39 7.58 10.27 -8.78
N PRO A 40 8.15 10.99 -7.79
CA PRO A 40 9.55 10.79 -7.41
C PRO A 40 9.86 9.33 -7.04
N LEU A 41 8.86 8.58 -6.57
CA LEU A 41 8.93 7.13 -6.31
C LEU A 41 8.87 6.28 -7.59
N LEU A 42 8.34 6.80 -8.70
CA LEU A 42 8.20 6.05 -9.95
C LEU A 42 9.57 5.63 -10.50
N THR A 43 10.58 6.49 -10.40
CA THR A 43 11.95 6.19 -10.86
C THR A 43 12.62 5.08 -10.06
N LEU A 44 12.26 4.92 -8.78
CA LEU A 44 12.78 3.85 -7.92
C LEU A 44 12.16 2.48 -8.25
N PHE A 45 10.92 2.46 -8.78
CA PHE A 45 10.18 1.22 -9.04
C PHE A 45 10.07 0.85 -10.53
N ASN A 46 10.30 1.80 -11.45
CA ASN A 46 10.27 1.57 -12.90
C ASN A 46 11.48 0.81 -13.46
N GLN A 47 12.46 0.46 -12.63
CA GLN A 47 13.66 -0.24 -13.09
C GLN A 47 13.46 -1.75 -13.28
N SER A 48 12.28 -2.31 -12.98
CA SER A 48 12.04 -3.75 -13.06
C SER A 48 10.73 -4.07 -13.80
N ASN A 49 10.79 -4.99 -14.76
CA ASN A 49 9.62 -5.53 -15.47
C ASN A 49 8.80 -6.53 -14.65
N HIS A 50 9.16 -6.75 -13.38
CA HIS A 50 8.53 -7.74 -12.52
C HIS A 50 7.51 -7.11 -11.59
N PHE A 51 6.40 -7.82 -11.36
CA PHE A 51 5.41 -7.44 -10.36
C PHE A 51 6.05 -7.40 -8.96
N ARG A 52 5.76 -6.34 -8.20
CA ARG A 52 6.23 -6.17 -6.82
C ARG A 52 5.15 -5.48 -5.99
N VAL A 53 5.04 -5.90 -4.74
CA VAL A 53 4.27 -5.20 -3.70
C VAL A 53 5.24 -4.70 -2.65
N VAL A 54 5.12 -3.42 -2.31
CA VAL A 54 6.00 -2.74 -1.36
C VAL A 54 5.15 -2.06 -0.29
N LEU A 55 5.41 -2.38 0.98
CA LEU A 55 4.79 -1.71 2.11
C LEU A 55 5.79 -0.69 2.68
N ILE A 56 5.39 0.58 2.67
CA ILE A 56 6.18 1.69 3.19
C ILE A 56 5.52 2.21 4.48
N GLY A 57 6.31 2.34 5.54
CA GLY A 57 5.85 2.89 6.81
C GLY A 57 5.76 4.42 6.81
N PHE A 58 5.13 4.99 7.84
CA PHE A 58 4.92 6.44 8.00
C PHE A 58 6.19 7.30 7.88
N GLY A 59 7.37 6.76 8.22
CA GLY A 59 8.66 7.44 8.08
C GLY A 59 9.40 7.19 6.77
N GLY A 60 8.75 6.67 5.73
CA GLY A 60 9.39 6.33 4.45
C GLY A 60 10.25 5.06 4.48
N THR A 61 10.24 4.32 5.60
CA THR A 61 11.00 3.07 5.73
C THR A 61 10.28 1.90 5.07
N LEU A 62 11.03 1.09 4.33
CA LEU A 62 10.56 -0.19 3.79
C LEU A 62 10.18 -1.12 4.95
N LYS A 63 8.95 -1.65 4.93
CA LYS A 63 8.45 -2.58 5.96
C LYS A 63 8.32 -4.01 5.45
N GLU A 64 7.98 -4.17 4.18
CA GLU A 64 7.84 -5.47 3.54
C GLU A 64 7.99 -5.27 2.02
N GLU A 65 8.64 -6.21 1.35
CA GLU A 65 8.72 -6.28 -0.11
C GLU A 65 8.42 -7.71 -0.56
N ARG A 66 7.57 -7.84 -1.58
CA ARG A 66 7.20 -9.13 -2.18
C ARG A 66 7.17 -9.08 -3.68
N LYS A 67 7.53 -10.19 -4.33
CA LYS A 67 7.49 -10.38 -5.79
C LYS A 67 6.22 -11.12 -6.25
N ASP A 68 5.39 -11.51 -5.30
CA ASP A 68 4.17 -12.30 -5.48
C ASP A 68 2.95 -11.58 -4.90
N TYR A 69 1.78 -12.19 -5.09
CA TYR A 69 0.53 -11.67 -4.60
C TYR A 69 0.51 -11.55 -3.08
N PHE A 70 0.04 -10.40 -2.58
CA PHE A 70 -0.12 -10.17 -1.15
C PHE A 70 -1.58 -10.39 -0.74
N GLU A 71 -1.82 -11.44 0.05
CA GLU A 71 -3.14 -11.64 0.68
C GLU A 71 -3.49 -10.48 1.62
N PRO A 72 -4.68 -9.86 1.47
CA PRO A 72 -5.09 -8.72 2.30
C PRO A 72 -4.98 -9.00 3.80
N GLN A 73 -5.39 -10.19 4.27
CA GLN A 73 -5.36 -10.53 5.69
C GLN A 73 -3.93 -10.59 6.25
N LYS A 74 -2.98 -11.11 5.47
CA LYS A 74 -1.55 -11.12 5.85
C LYS A 74 -1.00 -9.70 5.93
N LEU A 75 -1.36 -8.85 4.95
CA LEU A 75 -0.95 -7.45 4.92
C LEU A 75 -1.47 -6.70 6.16
N PHE A 76 -2.77 -6.85 6.46
CA PHE A 76 -3.39 -6.24 7.61
C PHE A 76 -2.82 -6.73 8.92
N SER A 77 -2.50 -8.02 9.05
CA SER A 77 -1.83 -8.57 10.23
C SER A 77 -0.47 -7.91 10.49
N ILE A 78 0.32 -7.68 9.43
CA ILE A 78 1.61 -6.98 9.54
C ILE A 78 1.40 -5.53 9.99
N ILE A 79 0.44 -4.83 9.41
CA ILE A 79 0.13 -3.43 9.74
C ILE A 79 -0.41 -3.29 11.17
N ASP A 80 -1.28 -4.19 11.60
CA ASP A 80 -1.90 -4.16 12.94
C ASP A 80 -0.89 -4.39 14.06
N ARG A 81 0.22 -5.07 13.76
CA ARG A 81 1.35 -5.23 14.69
C ARG A 81 2.18 -3.96 14.82
N MET A 82 2.04 -2.97 13.93
CA MET A 82 2.82 -1.74 14.00
C MET A 82 2.38 -0.87 15.20
N PRO A 83 3.31 -0.32 16.00
CA PRO A 83 2.99 0.32 17.28
C PRO A 83 1.94 1.41 17.20
N MET A 84 2.04 2.29 16.20
CA MET A 84 1.10 3.40 16.00
C MET A 84 -0.33 2.91 15.68
N ILE A 85 -0.44 1.89 14.82
CA ILE A 85 -1.73 1.30 14.45
C ILE A 85 -2.32 0.54 15.64
N LYS A 86 -1.50 -0.27 16.31
CA LYS A 86 -1.89 -1.01 17.53
C LYS A 86 -2.42 -0.09 18.62
N ALA A 87 -1.78 1.07 18.84
CA ALA A 87 -2.24 2.08 19.79
C ALA A 87 -3.59 2.68 19.38
N GLY A 88 -3.79 2.96 18.09
CA GLY A 88 -5.08 3.45 17.56
C GLY A 88 -6.21 2.44 17.71
N LEU A 89 -5.95 1.15 17.46
CA LEU A 89 -6.93 0.07 17.66
C LEU A 89 -7.31 -0.11 19.13
N ARG A 90 -6.35 0.03 20.05
CA ARG A 90 -6.60 -0.03 21.50
C ARG A 90 -7.48 1.12 22.00
N ARG A 91 -7.33 2.32 21.46
CA ARG A 91 -8.13 3.51 21.85
C ARG A 91 -9.57 3.50 21.32
N LYS A 92 -9.86 2.64 20.34
CA LYS A 92 -11.21 2.46 19.76
C LYS A 92 -12.01 1.32 20.40
N LYS A 93 -11.42 0.59 21.34
CA LYS A 93 -12.13 -0.34 22.23
C LYS A 93 -12.62 0.41 23.45
#